data_AF-A0A3D5PQ80-F1
#
_entry.id   AF-A0A3D5PQ80-F1
#
_cell.length_a   1.000
_cell.length_b   1.000
_cell.length_c   1.000
_cell.angle_alpha   90.00
_cell.angle_beta   90.00
_cell.angle_gamma   90.00
#
_symmetry.space_group_name_H-M   'P 1'
#
loop_
_entity.id
_entity.type
_entity.pdbx_description
1 polymer ?
#
loop_
_entity_poly.entity_id
_entity_poly.type
_entity_poly.pdbx_seq_one_letter_code
_entity_poly.pdbx_strand_id
1 'polypeptide(L)'
;MIERIVEPVALATQVASLQDNEESLAFFANAKANLMAQESCIGDLRSLTEQARVYFPAGGLTLDESGIAQARLIAALAQDCNGVEIIVEGHSDPSGDPAVNLRLSQKRAEQVIQRLGATGLDISNFRAEGLGSARPSNVTGSESDAYYDRRVEFVVIQTNTTTKTNRFKTTPSEWASSTCVKELENAISNAQIFYSPRSVAAKPEDMDMAMDFASKASSCPNARLRVIGHHTDDLRAGENPGTGRLRAKALMAMLVAQGIDSTQIIIAAPSRAMETVSQSGSRLDFDVIID
;
A
#
# COMPACT_ATOMS: atom_id res chain seq x y z
N MET A 1 49.23 -26.50 -26.05
CA MET A 1 49.68 -26.34 -24.64
C MET A 1 48.81 -25.23 -24.04
N ILE A 2 48.04 -25.39 -22.95
CA ILE A 2 48.26 -26.11 -21.66
C ILE A 2 49.29 -25.33 -20.81
N GLU A 3 49.03 -24.82 -19.59
CA GLU A 3 47.79 -24.82 -18.76
C GLU A 3 47.47 -23.45 -18.11
N ARG A 4 47.17 -23.38 -16.79
CA ARG A 4 46.14 -22.48 -16.20
C ARG A 4 46.21 -22.41 -14.65
N ILE A 5 45.32 -21.63 -14.00
CA ILE A 5 45.05 -21.55 -12.53
C ILE A 5 46.15 -20.70 -11.80
N VAL A 6 45.99 -19.86 -10.75
CA VAL A 6 45.08 -19.74 -9.56
C VAL A 6 44.89 -18.27 -9.07
N GLU A 7 43.94 -18.03 -8.14
CA GLU A 7 43.66 -16.82 -7.28
C GLU A 7 43.84 -17.18 -5.76
N PRO A 8 43.85 -16.31 -4.69
CA PRO A 8 42.71 -15.40 -4.25
C PRO A 8 42.91 -14.23 -3.18
N VAL A 9 41.84 -13.43 -2.91
CA VAL A 9 41.26 -12.90 -1.59
C VAL A 9 41.86 -11.77 -0.64
N ALA A 10 41.18 -10.59 -0.62
CA ALA A 10 40.48 -9.73 0.44
C ALA A 10 41.03 -9.03 1.77
N LEU A 11 40.50 -7.78 2.04
CA LEU A 11 39.73 -7.25 3.25
C LEU A 11 40.21 -6.07 4.22
N ALA A 12 39.32 -5.04 4.43
CA ALA A 12 39.04 -4.08 5.59
C ALA A 12 40.12 -3.10 6.21
N THR A 13 39.89 -1.99 6.97
CA THR A 13 38.85 -1.55 7.98
C THR A 13 38.74 0.02 8.23
N GLN A 14 37.75 0.50 9.03
CA GLN A 14 37.23 1.91 9.32
C GLN A 14 38.10 2.87 10.25
N VAL A 15 37.76 4.08 10.80
CA VAL A 15 36.55 4.70 11.47
C VAL A 15 36.51 6.29 11.51
N ALA A 16 35.66 6.97 12.34
CA ALA A 16 35.22 8.42 12.24
C ALA A 16 34.86 9.16 13.59
N SER A 17 34.38 10.45 13.60
CA SER A 17 33.51 11.07 14.68
C SER A 17 33.02 12.55 14.46
N LEU A 18 31.90 12.94 15.13
CA LEU A 18 31.24 14.29 15.30
C LEU A 18 30.62 14.97 14.05
N GLN A 19 29.51 15.72 14.00
CA GLN A 19 28.34 16.08 14.88
C GLN A 19 28.47 17.02 16.12
N ASP A 20 27.62 18.09 16.20
CA ASP A 20 26.98 18.67 17.44
C ASP A 20 25.97 19.86 17.22
N ASN A 21 25.90 20.49 16.03
CA ASN A 21 25.07 21.71 15.78
C ASN A 21 23.66 21.41 15.21
N GLU A 22 23.15 20.19 15.39
CA GLU A 22 22.08 19.64 14.53
C GLU A 22 20.70 19.56 15.20
N GLU A 23 20.60 19.37 16.52
CA GLU A 23 19.34 19.01 17.18
C GLU A 23 18.23 20.07 17.02
N SER A 24 18.56 21.35 17.15
CA SER A 24 17.60 22.46 17.00
C SER A 24 17.03 22.55 15.58
N LEU A 25 17.87 22.36 14.56
CA LEU A 25 17.45 22.33 13.16
C LEU A 25 16.65 21.06 12.87
N ALA A 26 17.09 19.92 13.41
CA ALA A 26 16.39 18.65 13.32
C ALA A 26 15.00 18.73 13.97
N PHE A 27 14.79 19.44 15.07
CA PHE A 27 13.47 19.57 15.70
C PHE A 27 12.45 20.21 14.75
N PHE A 28 12.76 21.38 14.18
CA PHE A 28 11.86 22.06 13.25
C PHE A 28 11.76 21.34 11.88
N ALA A 29 12.83 20.69 11.42
CA ALA A 29 12.79 19.86 10.22
C ALA A 29 11.90 18.61 10.40
N ASN A 30 12.01 17.90 11.54
CA ASN A 30 11.15 16.76 11.85
C ASN A 30 9.69 17.20 12.08
N ALA A 31 9.44 18.36 12.69
CA ALA A 31 8.08 18.90 12.82
C ALA A 31 7.43 19.13 11.44
N LYS A 32 8.16 19.72 10.49
CA LYS A 32 7.71 19.92 9.11
C LYS A 32 7.59 18.60 8.34
N ALA A 33 8.54 17.68 8.50
CA ALA A 33 8.53 16.38 7.85
C ALA A 33 7.37 15.49 8.32
N ASN A 34 7.07 15.48 9.63
CA ASN A 34 5.92 14.75 10.17
C ASN A 34 4.59 15.32 9.63
N LEU A 35 4.47 16.64 9.54
CA LEU A 35 3.32 17.31 8.90
C LEU A 35 3.13 16.83 7.46
N MET A 36 4.20 16.80 6.66
CA MET A 36 4.17 16.42 5.25
C MET A 36 4.11 14.88 5.01
N ALA A 37 4.52 14.06 5.98
CA ALA A 37 4.52 12.59 5.86
C ALA A 37 3.20 11.95 6.31
N GLN A 38 2.48 12.54 7.27
CA GLN A 38 1.17 12.02 7.70
C GLN A 38 0.01 12.43 6.79
N GLU A 39 0.12 13.53 6.02
CA GLU A 39 -0.97 13.95 5.11
C GLU A 39 -1.21 12.99 3.94
N SER A 40 -0.18 12.30 3.41
CA SER A 40 -0.34 11.39 2.28
C SER A 40 -0.87 10.01 2.70
N CYS A 41 -0.19 9.29 3.60
CA CYS A 41 -0.61 7.94 4.00
C CYS A 41 -1.99 7.95 4.66
N ILE A 42 -2.21 8.87 5.61
CA ILE A 42 -3.49 8.94 6.34
C ILE A 42 -4.59 9.55 5.45
N GLY A 43 -4.24 10.41 4.48
CA GLY A 43 -5.17 10.85 3.43
C GLY A 43 -5.63 9.69 2.53
N ASP A 44 -4.69 8.92 1.98
CA ASP A 44 -4.97 7.75 1.14
C ASP A 44 -5.76 6.68 1.91
N LEU A 45 -5.43 6.45 3.17
CA LEU A 45 -6.14 5.52 4.04
C LEU A 45 -7.57 6.01 4.33
N ARG A 46 -7.75 7.31 4.64
CA ARG A 46 -9.07 7.92 4.80
C ARG A 46 -9.93 7.74 3.55
N SER A 47 -9.43 8.12 2.37
CA SER A 47 -10.17 8.00 1.11
C SER A 47 -10.51 6.55 0.72
N LEU A 48 -9.73 5.55 1.17
CA LEU A 48 -10.13 4.14 1.06
C LEU A 48 -11.22 3.77 2.08
N THR A 49 -11.06 4.13 3.36
CA THR A 49 -12.05 3.83 4.41
C THR A 49 -13.41 4.53 4.20
N GLU A 50 -13.42 5.72 3.61
CA GLU A 50 -14.63 6.46 3.24
C GLU A 50 -15.52 5.65 2.28
N GLN A 51 -14.93 4.87 1.37
CA GLN A 51 -15.61 4.12 0.32
C GLN A 51 -15.78 2.62 0.63
N ALA A 52 -14.85 2.02 1.37
CA ALA A 52 -14.79 0.56 1.56
C ALA A 52 -15.87 0.05 2.52
N ARG A 53 -16.63 -0.98 2.13
CA ARG A 53 -17.74 -1.54 2.91
C ARG A 53 -17.77 -3.05 2.85
N VAL A 54 -18.10 -3.69 3.98
CA VAL A 54 -18.35 -5.14 4.04
C VAL A 54 -19.83 -5.34 4.37
N TYR A 55 -20.62 -5.84 3.42
CA TYR A 55 -22.05 -6.08 3.61
C TYR A 55 -22.34 -7.49 4.14
N PHE A 56 -23.46 -7.63 4.84
CA PHE A 56 -23.88 -8.86 5.51
C PHE A 56 -25.35 -9.23 5.22
N PRO A 57 -25.66 -10.54 5.07
CA PRO A 57 -27.04 -11.00 4.97
C PRO A 57 -27.81 -10.81 6.30
N ALA A 58 -29.14 -10.83 6.22
CA ALA A 58 -30.02 -10.71 7.38
C ALA A 58 -29.69 -11.75 8.47
N GLY A 59 -29.52 -11.29 9.72
CA GLY A 59 -29.11 -12.12 10.86
C GLY A 59 -27.70 -12.75 10.80
N GLY A 60 -26.98 -12.62 9.67
CA GLY A 60 -25.77 -13.38 9.40
C GLY A 60 -24.46 -12.69 9.79
N LEU A 61 -23.44 -13.55 10.01
CA LEU A 61 -22.02 -13.21 10.08
C LEU A 61 -21.24 -13.68 8.82
N THR A 62 -21.92 -14.26 7.83
CA THR A 62 -21.33 -14.60 6.52
C THR A 62 -20.87 -13.32 5.85
N LEU A 63 -19.58 -13.26 5.49
CA LEU A 63 -18.94 -12.12 4.88
C LEU A 63 -19.06 -12.20 3.35
N ASP A 64 -19.20 -11.04 2.71
CA ASP A 64 -18.86 -10.89 1.31
C ASP A 64 -17.32 -10.85 1.15
N GLU A 65 -16.78 -11.69 0.26
CA GLU A 65 -15.35 -11.71 -0.06
C GLU A 65 -14.90 -10.43 -0.79
N SER A 66 -15.79 -9.71 -1.49
CA SER A 66 -15.43 -8.45 -2.15
C SER A 66 -15.15 -7.34 -1.13
N GLY A 67 -16.01 -7.18 -0.12
CA GLY A 67 -15.78 -6.30 1.02
C GLY A 67 -14.55 -6.72 1.85
N ILE A 68 -14.33 -8.02 2.05
CA ILE A 68 -13.12 -8.51 2.74
C ILE A 68 -11.83 -8.23 1.94
N ALA A 69 -11.86 -8.22 0.60
CA ALA A 69 -10.72 -7.77 -0.19
C ALA A 69 -10.40 -6.28 0.00
N GLN A 70 -11.43 -5.43 0.12
CA GLN A 70 -11.25 -4.01 0.47
C GLN A 70 -10.70 -3.83 1.90
N ALA A 71 -11.19 -4.62 2.85
CA ALA A 71 -10.70 -4.64 4.23
C ALA A 71 -9.21 -5.04 4.31
N ARG A 72 -8.78 -6.03 3.53
CA ARG A 72 -7.35 -6.43 3.41
C ARG A 72 -6.49 -5.29 2.85
N LEU A 73 -6.99 -4.53 1.87
CA LEU A 73 -6.28 -3.37 1.31
C LEU A 73 -6.10 -2.25 2.34
N ILE A 74 -7.09 -2.01 3.19
CA ILE A 74 -7.02 -1.06 4.31
C ILE A 74 -6.03 -1.55 5.37
N ALA A 75 -6.08 -2.82 5.77
CA ALA A 75 -5.17 -3.37 6.77
C ALA A 75 -3.72 -3.51 6.29
N ALA A 76 -3.48 -3.68 5.00
CA ALA A 76 -2.14 -3.54 4.42
C ALA A 76 -1.63 -2.10 4.54
N LEU A 77 -2.39 -1.10 4.05
CA LEU A 77 -1.96 0.31 4.09
C LEU A 77 -1.87 0.88 5.51
N ALA A 78 -2.68 0.39 6.46
CA ALA A 78 -2.64 0.82 7.85
C ALA A 78 -1.33 0.47 8.58
N GLN A 79 -0.55 -0.51 8.07
CA GLN A 79 0.77 -0.84 8.60
C GLN A 79 1.83 0.18 8.15
N ASP A 80 1.68 0.80 6.98
CA ASP A 80 2.55 1.89 6.51
C ASP A 80 2.27 3.23 7.23
N CYS A 81 1.02 3.43 7.70
CA CYS A 81 0.57 4.69 8.26
C CYS A 81 0.83 4.80 9.78
N ASN A 82 2.01 5.30 10.14
CA ASN A 82 2.38 5.56 11.54
C ASN A 82 1.36 6.44 12.27
N GLY A 83 0.96 6.00 13.48
CA GLY A 83 0.08 6.74 14.37
C GLY A 83 -1.42 6.62 14.07
N VAL A 84 -1.86 5.59 13.33
CA VAL A 84 -3.30 5.32 13.14
C VAL A 84 -3.81 4.17 14.02
N GLU A 85 -5.02 4.34 14.55
CA GLU A 85 -5.91 3.26 14.98
C GLU A 85 -7.08 3.19 13.98
N ILE A 86 -7.50 1.97 13.62
CA ILE A 86 -8.64 1.73 12.74
C ILE A 86 -9.79 1.18 13.59
N ILE A 87 -10.83 2.00 13.78
CA ILE A 87 -12.11 1.47 14.26
C ILE A 87 -12.78 0.78 13.07
N VAL A 88 -13.20 -0.45 13.30
CA VAL A 88 -14.07 -1.23 12.43
C VAL A 88 -15.48 -1.07 12.99
N GLU A 89 -16.26 -0.14 12.43
CA GLU A 89 -17.61 0.16 12.89
C GLU A 89 -18.59 -0.85 12.29
N GLY A 90 -19.31 -1.60 13.13
CA GLY A 90 -20.31 -2.58 12.72
C GLY A 90 -21.73 -2.04 12.84
N HIS A 91 -22.58 -2.34 11.86
CA HIS A 91 -23.96 -1.85 11.79
C HIS A 91 -25.00 -2.98 11.58
N SER A 92 -26.26 -2.64 11.83
CA SER A 92 -27.43 -3.44 11.47
C SER A 92 -28.55 -2.55 10.92
N ASP A 93 -29.47 -3.16 10.17
CA ASP A 93 -30.78 -2.56 9.93
C ASP A 93 -31.58 -2.45 11.25
N PRO A 94 -32.62 -1.59 11.31
CA PRO A 94 -33.39 -1.32 12.53
C PRO A 94 -34.40 -2.41 12.91
N SER A 95 -34.46 -3.55 12.20
CA SER A 95 -35.43 -4.62 12.49
C SER A 95 -35.07 -5.38 13.78
N GLY A 96 -36.07 -5.69 14.60
CA GLY A 96 -35.90 -6.55 15.77
C GLY A 96 -35.46 -5.82 17.05
N ASP A 97 -34.75 -6.53 17.93
CA ASP A 97 -34.36 -6.02 19.26
C ASP A 97 -33.05 -5.19 19.20
N PRO A 98 -33.03 -3.94 19.72
CA PRO A 98 -31.83 -3.10 19.68
C PRO A 98 -30.60 -3.68 20.38
N ALA A 99 -30.76 -4.45 21.46
CA ALA A 99 -29.65 -5.05 22.21
C ALA A 99 -29.13 -6.36 21.56
N VAL A 100 -29.94 -7.03 20.75
CA VAL A 100 -29.50 -8.08 19.82
C VAL A 100 -28.75 -7.45 18.64
N ASN A 101 -29.30 -6.37 18.06
CA ASN A 101 -28.70 -5.65 16.94
C ASN A 101 -27.31 -5.08 17.27
N LEU A 102 -27.16 -4.45 18.44
CA LEU A 102 -25.86 -4.00 18.96
C LEU A 102 -24.85 -5.15 19.03
N ARG A 103 -25.23 -6.29 19.63
CA ARG A 103 -24.37 -7.48 19.76
C ARG A 103 -24.05 -8.16 18.43
N LEU A 104 -24.98 -8.15 17.47
CA LEU A 104 -24.74 -8.68 16.12
C LEU A 104 -23.76 -7.77 15.35
N SER A 105 -23.93 -6.46 15.47
CA SER A 105 -23.08 -5.47 14.81
C SER A 105 -21.64 -5.51 15.32
N GLN A 106 -21.43 -5.63 16.64
CA GLN A 106 -20.12 -5.85 17.26
C GLN A 106 -19.44 -7.10 16.68
N LYS A 107 -20.16 -8.23 16.64
CA LYS A 107 -19.64 -9.50 16.09
C LYS A 107 -19.26 -9.44 14.62
N ARG A 108 -19.90 -8.57 13.82
CA ARG A 108 -19.54 -8.35 12.41
C ARG A 108 -18.18 -7.67 12.28
N ALA A 109 -17.94 -6.62 13.07
CA ALA A 109 -16.65 -5.95 13.13
C ALA A 109 -15.54 -6.90 13.64
N GLU A 110 -15.83 -7.68 14.70
CA GLU A 110 -14.91 -8.70 15.22
C GLU A 110 -14.58 -9.78 14.17
N GLN A 111 -15.56 -10.24 13.39
CA GLN A 111 -15.33 -11.21 12.30
C GLN A 111 -14.48 -10.63 11.17
N VAL A 112 -14.65 -9.35 10.82
CA VAL A 112 -13.76 -8.69 9.86
C VAL A 112 -12.32 -8.67 10.38
N ILE A 113 -12.08 -8.20 11.61
CA ILE A 113 -10.74 -8.18 12.22
C ILE A 113 -10.13 -9.59 12.28
N GLN A 114 -10.91 -10.59 12.72
CA GLN A 114 -10.43 -11.98 12.80
C GLN A 114 -10.01 -12.53 11.42
N ARG A 115 -10.73 -12.17 10.35
CA ARG A 115 -10.39 -12.60 8.98
C ARG A 115 -9.19 -11.86 8.38
N LEU A 116 -8.89 -10.65 8.86
CA LEU A 116 -7.67 -9.91 8.49
C LEU A 116 -6.44 -10.51 9.18
N GLY A 117 -6.50 -10.73 10.50
CA GLY A 117 -5.44 -11.41 11.26
C GLY A 117 -5.18 -12.84 10.77
N ALA A 118 -6.23 -13.56 10.33
CA ALA A 118 -6.09 -14.87 9.71
C ALA A 118 -5.35 -14.88 8.36
N THR A 119 -5.08 -13.70 7.76
CA THR A 119 -4.20 -13.55 6.59
C THR A 119 -2.79 -13.06 6.93
N GLY A 120 -2.41 -13.04 8.22
CA GLY A 120 -1.06 -12.68 8.67
C GLY A 120 -0.77 -11.18 8.74
N LEU A 121 -1.77 -10.33 8.52
CA LEU A 121 -1.68 -8.88 8.69
C LEU A 121 -1.65 -8.54 10.19
N ASP A 122 -0.82 -7.57 10.59
CA ASP A 122 -0.95 -7.03 11.95
C ASP A 122 -2.29 -6.30 12.10
N ILE A 123 -2.96 -6.59 13.22
CA ILE A 123 -4.25 -6.04 13.63
C ILE A 123 -4.18 -5.42 15.03
N SER A 124 -2.97 -5.21 15.56
CA SER A 124 -2.72 -4.61 16.89
C SER A 124 -3.31 -3.21 17.06
N ASN A 125 -3.48 -2.47 15.96
CA ASN A 125 -4.12 -1.15 15.90
C ASN A 125 -5.57 -1.18 15.34
N PHE A 126 -6.24 -2.33 15.34
CA PHE A 126 -7.64 -2.46 14.90
C PHE A 126 -8.57 -2.71 16.10
N ARG A 127 -9.67 -1.95 16.19
CA ARG A 127 -10.70 -2.10 17.24
C ARG A 127 -12.09 -2.28 16.65
N ALA A 128 -12.82 -3.31 17.08
CA ALA A 128 -14.20 -3.53 16.68
C ALA A 128 -15.18 -2.74 17.57
N GLU A 129 -16.09 -1.98 16.95
CA GLU A 129 -17.13 -1.23 17.65
C GLU A 129 -18.50 -1.44 16.99
N GLY A 130 -19.43 -2.08 17.70
CA GLY A 130 -20.80 -2.28 17.25
C GLY A 130 -21.69 -1.08 17.57
N LEU A 131 -22.34 -0.51 16.54
CA LEU A 131 -23.24 0.64 16.64
C LEU A 131 -24.73 0.26 16.46
N GLY A 132 -25.02 -1.01 16.18
CA GLY A 132 -26.36 -1.50 15.86
C GLY A 132 -26.99 -0.70 14.71
N SER A 133 -28.24 -0.28 14.89
CA SER A 133 -28.97 0.55 13.94
C SER A 133 -28.93 2.05 14.24
N ALA A 134 -28.00 2.52 15.11
CA ALA A 134 -27.94 3.92 15.53
C ALA A 134 -27.39 4.87 14.44
N ARG A 135 -26.70 4.34 13.43
CA ARG A 135 -26.21 5.07 12.24
C ARG A 135 -26.68 4.40 10.95
N PRO A 136 -27.91 4.71 10.46
CA PRO A 136 -28.36 4.24 9.15
C PRO A 136 -27.43 4.75 8.04
N SER A 137 -27.30 3.96 6.98
CA SER A 137 -26.44 4.22 5.84
C SER A 137 -26.92 5.41 4.99
N ASN A 138 -28.24 5.56 4.85
CA ASN A 138 -28.90 6.45 3.89
C ASN A 138 -28.45 6.20 2.43
N VAL A 139 -27.87 5.03 2.14
CA VAL A 139 -27.47 4.61 0.80
C VAL A 139 -28.67 3.99 0.10
N THR A 140 -28.96 4.45 -1.12
CA THR A 140 -30.00 3.89 -1.98
C THR A 140 -29.36 3.26 -3.23
N GLY A 141 -29.93 2.17 -3.74
CA GLY A 141 -29.38 1.45 -4.89
C GLY A 141 -30.30 0.35 -5.39
N SER A 142 -29.70 -0.76 -5.85
CA SER A 142 -30.43 -1.94 -6.34
C SER A 142 -30.96 -2.84 -5.22
N GLU A 143 -30.31 -2.81 -4.05
CA GLU A 143 -30.72 -3.56 -2.86
C GLU A 143 -31.61 -2.69 -1.95
N SER A 144 -32.32 -3.34 -1.01
CA SER A 144 -33.08 -2.63 0.03
C SER A 144 -32.18 -1.81 0.96
N ASP A 145 -32.68 -0.70 1.49
CA ASP A 145 -31.99 0.12 2.52
C ASP A 145 -31.45 -0.73 3.69
N ALA A 146 -32.24 -1.71 4.13
CA ALA A 146 -31.85 -2.66 5.18
C ALA A 146 -30.65 -3.56 4.82
N TYR A 147 -30.34 -3.76 3.53
CA TYR A 147 -29.09 -4.40 3.10
C TYR A 147 -27.90 -3.46 3.31
N TYR A 148 -28.03 -2.20 2.88
CA TYR A 148 -26.98 -1.21 3.05
C TYR A 148 -26.72 -0.87 4.54
N ASP A 149 -27.75 -0.94 5.39
CA ASP A 149 -27.58 -0.79 6.83
C ASP A 149 -26.84 -1.97 7.50
N ARG A 150 -26.88 -3.18 6.94
CA ARG A 150 -26.10 -4.34 7.41
C ARG A 150 -24.66 -4.31 6.88
N ARG A 151 -23.93 -3.26 7.22
CA ARG A 151 -22.54 -3.02 6.81
C ARG A 151 -21.55 -3.06 7.96
N VAL A 152 -20.27 -3.18 7.60
CA VAL A 152 -19.12 -2.71 8.38
C VAL A 152 -18.48 -1.55 7.61
N GLU A 153 -18.16 -0.48 8.33
CA GLU A 153 -17.40 0.69 7.88
C GLU A 153 -16.03 0.73 8.60
N PHE A 154 -15.14 1.61 8.15
CA PHE A 154 -13.81 1.79 8.74
C PHE A 154 -13.59 3.27 9.05
N VAL A 155 -12.98 3.58 10.20
CA VAL A 155 -12.72 4.96 10.65
C VAL A 155 -11.27 5.09 11.11
N VAL A 156 -10.53 6.03 10.50
CA VAL A 156 -9.11 6.27 10.77
C VAL A 156 -8.93 7.32 11.87
N ILE A 157 -8.63 6.86 13.08
CA ILE A 157 -8.26 7.73 14.20
C ILE A 157 -6.74 7.96 14.18
N GLN A 158 -6.32 9.23 14.15
CA GLN A 158 -4.95 9.61 14.48
C GLN A 158 -4.75 9.52 15.99
N THR A 159 -3.90 8.59 16.43
CA THR A 159 -3.52 8.46 17.84
C THR A 159 -2.25 9.25 18.11
N ASN A 160 -2.28 10.15 19.07
CA ASN A 160 -1.11 10.95 19.51
C ASN A 160 -0.16 10.11 20.36
N THR A 161 0.28 8.97 19.84
CA THR A 161 1.01 7.94 20.60
C THR A 161 2.50 8.06 20.36
N THR A 162 3.21 8.69 21.30
CA THR A 162 4.67 8.87 21.27
C THR A 162 5.41 7.56 21.59
N THR A 163 5.31 6.56 20.72
CA THR A 163 6.04 5.30 20.85
C THR A 163 7.28 5.30 19.95
N LYS A 164 8.37 4.68 20.43
CA LYS A 164 9.68 4.73 19.77
C LYS A 164 9.63 4.06 18.39
N THR A 165 9.77 4.83 17.32
CA THR A 165 10.26 4.30 16.05
C THR A 165 11.66 3.75 16.28
N ASN A 166 11.82 2.44 16.11
CA ASN A 166 13.16 1.83 16.06
C ASN A 166 13.78 2.20 14.71
N ARG A 167 14.37 3.41 14.63
CA ARG A 167 14.97 3.94 13.41
C ARG A 167 16.10 3.02 12.95
N PHE A 168 15.88 2.25 11.90
CA PHE A 168 16.97 1.81 11.05
C PHE A 168 17.71 3.07 10.56
N LYS A 169 19.02 3.14 10.82
CA LYS A 169 19.88 4.20 10.27
C LYS A 169 20.18 3.88 8.81
N THR A 170 19.34 4.37 7.91
CA THR A 170 19.72 4.59 6.52
C THR A 170 20.60 5.84 6.44
N THR A 171 21.87 5.67 6.80
CA THR A 171 22.94 6.56 6.29
C THR A 171 23.05 6.33 4.79
N PRO A 172 23.17 7.38 3.94
CA PRO A 172 23.43 7.20 2.52
C PRO A 172 24.64 6.29 2.31
N SER A 173 24.40 5.06 1.86
CA SER A 173 25.45 4.07 1.73
C SER A 173 26.30 4.34 0.50
N GLU A 174 27.61 4.15 0.62
CA GLU A 174 28.52 4.16 -0.53
C GLU A 174 28.13 3.11 -1.59
N TRP A 175 27.25 2.17 -1.26
CA TRP A 175 26.71 1.13 -2.16
C TRP A 175 25.63 1.64 -3.14
N ALA A 176 25.21 2.91 -3.06
CA ALA A 176 24.61 3.61 -4.20
C ALA A 176 25.57 3.68 -5.41
N SER A 177 26.87 3.40 -5.22
CA SER A 177 27.83 3.20 -6.30
C SER A 177 27.95 1.76 -6.81
N SER A 178 27.27 0.78 -6.17
CA SER A 178 27.43 -0.65 -6.48
C SER A 178 26.97 -1.02 -7.90
N THR A 179 27.63 -2.02 -8.49
CA THR A 179 27.31 -2.49 -9.83
C THR A 179 25.87 -3.03 -9.92
N CYS A 180 25.38 -3.69 -8.87
CA CYS A 180 24.02 -4.24 -8.80
C CYS A 180 22.94 -3.15 -8.95
N VAL A 181 23.05 -2.08 -8.15
CA VAL A 181 22.15 -0.92 -8.24
C VAL A 181 22.21 -0.30 -9.63
N LYS A 182 23.41 -0.05 -10.16
CA LYS A 182 23.57 0.55 -11.50
C LYS A 182 23.08 -0.34 -12.63
N GLU A 183 23.23 -1.66 -12.54
CA GLU A 183 22.69 -2.59 -13.53
C GLU A 183 21.16 -2.62 -13.49
N LEU A 184 20.56 -2.54 -12.31
CA LEU A 184 19.11 -2.38 -12.13
C LEU A 184 18.61 -1.03 -12.67
N GLU A 185 19.23 0.08 -12.28
CA GLU A 185 18.93 1.43 -12.77
C GLU A 185 18.99 1.49 -14.31
N ASN A 186 20.07 0.96 -14.91
CA ASN A 186 20.20 0.90 -16.37
C ASN A 186 19.11 0.03 -17.01
N ALA A 187 18.80 -1.14 -16.44
CA ALA A 187 17.76 -2.04 -16.95
C ALA A 187 16.36 -1.40 -16.95
N ILE A 188 16.02 -0.62 -15.91
CA ILE A 188 14.70 0.02 -15.81
C ILE A 188 14.63 1.42 -16.43
N SER A 189 15.77 2.07 -16.70
CA SER A 189 15.90 3.50 -17.08
C SER A 189 14.99 3.99 -18.23
N ASN A 190 14.59 3.09 -19.11
CA ASN A 190 13.72 3.36 -20.27
C ASN A 190 12.55 2.35 -20.37
N ALA A 191 12.32 1.57 -19.31
CA ALA A 191 11.33 0.50 -19.30
C ALA A 191 9.97 1.03 -18.87
N GLN A 192 8.92 0.67 -19.62
CA GLN A 192 7.57 1.19 -19.43
C GLN A 192 6.55 0.13 -19.84
N ILE A 193 5.49 -0.07 -19.03
CA ILE A 193 4.37 -0.94 -19.39
C ILE A 193 3.19 -0.08 -19.82
N PHE A 194 2.79 -0.18 -21.09
CA PHE A 194 1.69 0.60 -21.65
C PHE A 194 0.36 -0.16 -21.59
N TYR A 195 -0.67 0.50 -21.09
CA TYR A 195 -2.01 -0.06 -20.91
C TYR A 195 -2.98 0.56 -21.90
N SER A 196 -3.85 -0.27 -22.48
CA SER A 196 -5.07 0.22 -23.12
C SER A 196 -5.91 1.03 -22.12
N PRO A 197 -6.65 2.08 -22.55
CA PRO A 197 -7.53 2.85 -21.68
C PRO A 197 -8.46 1.95 -20.86
N ARG A 198 -8.55 2.22 -19.55
CA ARG A 198 -9.30 1.42 -18.55
C ARG A 198 -8.80 -0.03 -18.33
N SER A 199 -7.71 -0.48 -18.96
CA SER A 199 -7.06 -1.77 -18.66
C SER A 199 -6.15 -1.69 -17.44
N VAL A 200 -6.13 -2.77 -16.65
CA VAL A 200 -5.17 -3.05 -15.57
C VAL A 200 -4.34 -4.32 -15.81
N ALA A 201 -4.53 -5.00 -16.95
CA ALA A 201 -3.73 -6.16 -17.34
C ALA A 201 -2.52 -5.72 -18.16
N ALA A 202 -1.31 -6.08 -17.70
CA ALA A 202 -0.08 -6.05 -18.49
C ALA A 202 -0.07 -7.23 -19.48
N LYS A 203 0.74 -7.15 -20.54
CA LYS A 203 0.96 -8.30 -21.44
C LYS A 203 1.95 -9.30 -20.81
N PRO A 204 2.06 -10.55 -21.34
CA PRO A 204 3.11 -11.49 -20.92
C PRO A 204 4.53 -10.91 -21.08
N GLU A 205 4.84 -10.31 -22.23
CA GLU A 205 6.15 -9.69 -22.51
C GLU A 205 6.52 -8.57 -21.50
N ASP A 206 5.51 -7.81 -21.04
CA ASP A 206 5.68 -6.77 -20.03
C ASP A 206 5.87 -7.36 -18.61
N MET A 207 5.24 -8.51 -18.33
CA MET A 207 5.34 -9.23 -17.07
C MET A 207 6.69 -9.92 -16.89
N ASP A 208 7.23 -10.55 -17.94
CA ASP A 208 8.55 -11.19 -17.91
C ASP A 208 9.64 -10.14 -17.61
N MET A 209 9.55 -8.97 -18.24
CA MET A 209 10.41 -7.80 -17.98
C MET A 209 10.29 -7.29 -16.53
N ALA A 210 9.07 -7.12 -16.02
CA ALA A 210 8.86 -6.71 -14.63
C ALA A 210 9.37 -7.74 -13.61
N MET A 211 9.29 -9.04 -13.94
CA MET A 211 9.80 -10.13 -13.10
C MET A 211 11.33 -10.16 -13.06
N ASP A 212 12.00 -9.88 -14.18
CA ASP A 212 13.46 -9.67 -14.22
C ASP A 212 13.87 -8.49 -13.33
N PHE A 213 13.19 -7.34 -13.42
CA PHE A 213 13.47 -6.18 -12.57
C PHE A 213 13.25 -6.46 -11.08
N ALA A 214 12.17 -7.15 -10.74
CA ALA A 214 11.83 -7.48 -9.36
C ALA A 214 12.78 -8.52 -8.76
N SER A 215 13.21 -9.49 -9.57
CA SER A 215 14.26 -10.46 -9.22
C SER A 215 15.62 -9.77 -9.01
N LYS A 216 16.02 -8.87 -9.93
CA LYS A 216 17.23 -8.05 -9.80
C LYS A 216 17.21 -7.21 -8.53
N ALA A 217 16.13 -6.47 -8.26
CA ALA A 217 15.97 -5.70 -7.03
C ALA A 217 16.10 -6.60 -5.79
N SER A 218 15.37 -7.72 -5.74
CA SER A 218 15.47 -8.69 -4.64
C SER A 218 16.87 -9.30 -4.46
N SER A 219 17.73 -9.25 -5.49
CA SER A 219 19.13 -9.69 -5.45
C SER A 219 20.13 -8.59 -5.10
N CYS A 220 19.72 -7.32 -5.11
CA CYS A 220 20.56 -6.16 -4.80
C CYS A 220 20.27 -5.67 -3.37
N PRO A 221 21.17 -5.88 -2.39
CA PRO A 221 20.94 -5.45 -1.01
C PRO A 221 20.64 -3.95 -0.93
N ASN A 222 19.61 -3.61 -0.15
CA ASN A 222 19.10 -2.25 0.06
C ASN A 222 18.53 -1.57 -1.21
N ALA A 223 18.21 -2.31 -2.29
CA ALA A 223 17.53 -1.76 -3.46
C ALA A 223 16.11 -2.32 -3.59
N ARG A 224 15.12 -1.45 -3.78
CA ARG A 224 13.71 -1.83 -3.96
C ARG A 224 13.17 -1.30 -5.27
N LEU A 225 12.41 -2.13 -5.97
CA LEU A 225 11.78 -1.76 -7.25
C LEU A 225 10.56 -0.89 -6.96
N ARG A 226 10.59 0.35 -7.43
CA ARG A 226 9.43 1.25 -7.35
C ARG A 226 8.66 1.22 -8.67
N VAL A 227 7.36 0.95 -8.56
CA VAL A 227 6.41 0.93 -9.67
C VAL A 227 5.56 2.19 -9.59
N ILE A 228 5.71 3.08 -10.57
CA ILE A 228 5.02 4.37 -10.63
C ILE A 228 3.91 4.28 -11.66
N GLY A 229 2.65 4.35 -11.22
CA GLY A 229 1.50 4.22 -12.10
C GLY A 229 0.94 5.55 -12.57
N HIS A 230 1.06 5.82 -13.87
CA HIS A 230 0.63 7.06 -14.52
C HIS A 230 -0.80 6.94 -15.06
N HIS A 231 -1.37 8.11 -15.38
CA HIS A 231 -2.65 8.26 -16.06
C HIS A 231 -2.58 9.39 -17.10
N THR A 232 -3.44 9.29 -18.11
CA THR A 232 -3.75 10.35 -19.08
C THR A 232 -4.78 11.34 -18.50
N ASP A 233 -4.80 12.57 -19.02
CA ASP A 233 -5.86 13.57 -18.83
C ASP A 233 -6.93 13.55 -19.94
N ASP A 234 -6.87 12.61 -20.90
CA ASP A 234 -7.99 12.38 -21.84
C ASP A 234 -9.26 11.94 -21.07
N LEU A 235 -10.21 12.87 -21.01
CA LEU A 235 -11.54 12.70 -20.41
C LEU A 235 -12.30 11.49 -21.00
N ARG A 236 -11.97 11.04 -22.22
CA ARG A 236 -12.58 9.85 -22.85
C ARG A 236 -12.02 8.54 -22.30
N ALA A 237 -10.75 8.52 -21.89
CA ALA A 237 -10.14 7.39 -21.19
C ALA A 237 -10.71 7.26 -19.77
N GLY A 238 -11.01 8.40 -19.12
CA GLY A 238 -11.65 8.44 -17.80
C GLY A 238 -10.75 7.90 -16.68
N GLU A 239 -9.45 8.22 -16.76
CA GLU A 239 -8.43 7.77 -15.83
C GLU A 239 -8.07 8.86 -14.81
N ASN A 240 -7.50 8.46 -13.68
CA ASN A 240 -7.13 9.35 -12.58
C ASN A 240 -5.93 8.75 -11.79
N PRO A 241 -5.38 9.43 -10.76
CA PRO A 241 -4.27 8.89 -9.97
C PRO A 241 -4.55 7.50 -9.35
N GLY A 242 -5.81 7.21 -9.04
CA GLY A 242 -6.27 5.90 -8.58
C GLY A 242 -6.17 4.82 -9.66
N THR A 243 -6.45 5.13 -10.93
CA THR A 243 -6.25 4.21 -12.07
C THR A 243 -4.78 3.83 -12.23
N GLY A 244 -3.88 4.82 -12.14
CA GLY A 244 -2.44 4.59 -12.17
C GLY A 244 -1.98 3.71 -10.99
N ARG A 245 -2.35 4.10 -9.76
CA ARG A 245 -2.06 3.34 -8.53
C ARG A 245 -2.61 1.90 -8.59
N LEU A 246 -3.78 1.68 -9.19
CA LEU A 246 -4.37 0.36 -9.35
C LEU A 246 -3.56 -0.54 -10.29
N ARG A 247 -3.05 -0.02 -11.41
CA ARG A 247 -2.11 -0.75 -12.29
C ARG A 247 -0.84 -1.16 -11.55
N ALA A 248 -0.28 -0.25 -10.74
CA ALA A 248 0.94 -0.51 -10.00
C ALA A 248 0.72 -1.60 -8.93
N LYS A 249 -0.40 -1.54 -8.19
CA LYS A 249 -0.81 -2.62 -7.26
C LYS A 249 -1.11 -3.95 -7.97
N ALA A 250 -1.69 -3.92 -9.17
CA ALA A 250 -1.94 -5.13 -9.97
C ALA A 250 -0.63 -5.80 -10.40
N LEU A 251 0.36 -5.03 -10.89
CA LEU A 251 1.68 -5.55 -11.23
C LEU A 251 2.36 -6.19 -10.02
N MET A 252 2.40 -5.48 -8.89
CA MET A 252 2.95 -6.01 -7.63
C MET A 252 2.27 -7.31 -7.20
N ALA A 253 0.94 -7.40 -7.26
CA ALA A 253 0.22 -8.63 -6.93
C ALA A 253 0.60 -9.81 -7.84
N MET A 254 0.83 -9.55 -9.13
CA MET A 254 1.29 -10.57 -10.10
C MET A 254 2.75 -11.00 -9.86
N LEU A 255 3.62 -10.09 -9.43
CA LEU A 255 5.02 -10.39 -9.06
C LEU A 255 5.10 -11.18 -7.75
N VAL A 256 4.32 -10.80 -6.74
CA VAL A 256 4.23 -11.51 -5.46
C VAL A 256 3.64 -12.92 -5.66
N ALA A 257 2.67 -13.08 -6.55
CA ALA A 257 2.14 -14.40 -6.93
C ALA A 257 3.17 -15.31 -7.63
N GLN A 258 4.27 -14.76 -8.15
CA GLN A 258 5.42 -15.49 -8.69
C GLN A 258 6.59 -15.63 -7.70
N GLY A 259 6.40 -15.22 -6.44
CA GLY A 259 7.36 -15.44 -5.36
C GLY A 259 8.29 -14.27 -5.02
N ILE A 260 8.07 -13.07 -5.58
CA ILE A 260 8.76 -11.87 -5.10
C ILE A 260 8.22 -11.46 -3.72
N ASP A 261 9.10 -11.08 -2.81
CA ASP A 261 8.71 -10.54 -1.50
C ASP A 261 8.10 -9.14 -1.67
N SER A 262 6.89 -8.93 -1.12
CA SER A 262 6.15 -7.67 -1.23
C SER A 262 6.88 -6.46 -0.64
N THR A 263 7.81 -6.66 0.31
CA THR A 263 8.63 -5.58 0.88
C THR A 263 9.62 -4.99 -0.13
N GLN A 264 9.97 -5.73 -1.18
CA GLN A 264 10.92 -5.31 -2.22
C GLN A 264 10.28 -4.43 -3.30
N ILE A 265 8.95 -4.25 -3.26
CA ILE A 265 8.20 -3.48 -4.26
C ILE A 265 7.51 -2.28 -3.61
N ILE A 266 7.77 -1.07 -4.13
CA ILE A 266 7.16 0.19 -3.67
C ILE A 266 6.14 0.68 -4.71
N ILE A 267 4.94 1.06 -4.27
CA ILE A 267 3.89 1.58 -5.16
C ILE A 267 3.83 3.10 -5.10
N ALA A 268 3.78 3.74 -6.27
CA ALA A 268 3.51 5.16 -6.42
C ALA A 268 2.53 5.46 -7.57
N ALA A 269 2.00 6.68 -7.59
CA ALA A 269 1.28 7.27 -8.72
C ALA A 269 1.46 8.81 -8.64
N PRO A 270 1.57 9.54 -9.75
CA PRO A 270 1.67 10.99 -9.73
C PRO A 270 0.30 11.61 -9.42
N SER A 271 0.29 12.73 -8.70
CA SER A 271 -0.91 13.52 -8.38
C SER A 271 -1.50 14.29 -9.57
N ARG A 272 -0.84 14.25 -10.74
CA ARG A 272 -1.25 14.86 -12.01
C ARG A 272 -1.03 13.87 -13.14
N ALA A 273 -1.78 14.03 -14.24
CA ALA A 273 -1.53 13.28 -15.46
C ALA A 273 -0.11 13.53 -15.99
N MET A 274 0.43 12.56 -16.72
CA MET A 274 1.80 12.60 -17.25
C MET A 274 1.87 12.02 -18.65
N GLU A 275 1.13 12.62 -19.58
CA GLU A 275 1.39 12.42 -21.01
C GLU A 275 2.77 13.00 -21.39
N THR A 276 3.41 12.37 -22.37
CA THR A 276 4.57 12.95 -23.07
C THR A 276 4.28 12.99 -24.56
N VAL A 277 4.97 13.85 -25.31
CA VAL A 277 4.65 14.15 -26.72
C VAL A 277 4.71 12.91 -27.64
N SER A 278 5.29 11.80 -27.19
CA SER A 278 5.39 10.53 -27.90
C SER A 278 4.82 9.31 -27.17
N GLN A 279 4.24 9.46 -25.97
CA GLN A 279 3.84 8.32 -25.13
C GLN A 279 2.53 8.56 -24.36
N SER A 280 1.71 7.51 -24.27
CA SER A 280 0.47 7.55 -23.48
C SER A 280 0.73 7.82 -22.00
N GLY A 281 -0.15 8.61 -21.37
CA GLY A 281 -0.20 8.72 -19.91
C GLY A 281 -0.63 7.42 -19.21
N SER A 282 -1.32 6.51 -19.91
CA SER A 282 -1.82 5.24 -19.38
C SER A 282 -0.72 4.16 -19.29
N ARG A 283 0.23 4.32 -18.37
CA ARG A 283 1.40 3.43 -18.25
C ARG A 283 1.89 3.22 -16.81
N LEU A 284 2.80 2.26 -16.65
CA LEU A 284 3.73 2.19 -15.51
C LEU A 284 5.13 2.63 -15.97
N ASP A 285 5.76 3.51 -15.20
CA ASP A 285 7.21 3.78 -15.26
C ASP A 285 7.86 3.12 -14.01
N PHE A 286 9.16 2.83 -14.08
CA PHE A 286 9.92 2.19 -12.98
C PHE A 286 11.03 3.08 -12.44
N ASP A 287 11.39 2.88 -11.18
CA ASP A 287 12.40 3.65 -10.43
C ASP A 287 13.10 2.75 -9.38
N VAL A 288 14.32 3.08 -8.95
CA VAL A 288 15.04 2.35 -7.88
C VAL A 288 15.02 3.21 -6.63
N ILE A 289 14.51 2.65 -5.53
CA ILE A 289 14.70 3.24 -4.20
C ILE A 289 15.82 2.49 -3.49
N ILE A 290 16.79 3.25 -2.99
CA ILE A 290 17.94 2.75 -2.23
C ILE A 290 17.73 3.14 -0.77
N ASP A 291 17.91 2.19 0.15
CA ASP A 291 17.83 2.37 1.61
C ASP A 291 19.21 2.53 2.29
#